data_AF-A0A0F9GWJ2-F1
#
_entry.id   AF-A0A0F9GWJ2-F1
#
_cell.length_a   1.000
_cell.length_b   1.000
_cell.length_c   1.000
_cell.angle_alpha   90.00
_cell.angle_beta   90.00
_cell.angle_gamma   90.00
#
_symmetry.space_group_name_H-M   'P 1'
#
loop_
_entity.id
_entity.type
_entity.pdbx_description
1 polymer ?
#
loop_
_entity_poly.entity_id
_entity_poly.type
_entity_poly.pdbx_seq_one_letter_code
_entity_poly.pdbx_strand_id
1 'polypeptide(L)'
;MSFTAAQIFELLGERRFSKPEYLWIGQVANSTGFGAYRYIDGVALSLWPSRGIHLHTVEIKVDRRDWLKEKATPEKAEVLAKWAHFMWIAIDGTARRPVLFEFEEVPTNWGILEVVEQKGKPIVKTKRKATLLEPAGPTWGFVATVMRNADRADEARIDALAEARIDKRTSANAESWRTGRDELRKELDDFRQRVRKFERASGLQIEYATDTAEIGTAVRELLSADRRPGSITELERALNLANARA
;
A
#
# COMPACT_ATOMS: atom_id res chain seq x y z
N MET A 1 -4.90 -22.01 14.15
CA MET A 1 -5.60 -21.53 12.93
C MET A 1 -5.28 -22.49 11.79
N SER A 2 -5.83 -22.33 10.58
CA SER A 2 -5.35 -23.02 9.37
C SER A 2 -4.82 -21.97 8.39
N PHE A 3 -3.80 -22.30 7.62
CA PHE A 3 -3.24 -21.42 6.60
C PHE A 3 -3.96 -21.60 5.26
N THR A 4 -4.23 -20.49 4.57
CA THR A 4 -4.68 -20.54 3.17
C THR A 4 -3.50 -20.80 2.24
N ALA A 5 -3.77 -21.23 1.00
CA ALA A 5 -2.71 -21.47 0.02
C ALA A 5 -1.91 -20.17 -0.27
N ALA A 6 -2.61 -19.03 -0.33
CA ALA A 6 -1.98 -17.72 -0.47
C ALA A 6 -1.06 -17.38 0.71
N GLN A 7 -1.50 -17.65 1.95
CA GLN A 7 -0.65 -17.42 3.13
C GLN A 7 0.60 -18.31 3.12
N ILE A 8 0.47 -19.58 2.73
CA ILE A 8 1.62 -20.46 2.57
C ILE A 8 2.55 -19.92 1.49
N PHE A 9 2.03 -19.52 0.33
CA PHE A 9 2.81 -18.95 -0.76
C PHE A 9 3.66 -17.75 -0.31
N GLU A 10 3.06 -16.80 0.41
CA GLU A 10 3.77 -15.63 0.95
C GLU A 10 4.84 -16.03 1.97
N LEU A 11 4.50 -16.92 2.92
CA LEU A 11 5.44 -17.39 3.94
C LEU A 11 6.64 -18.11 3.35
N LEU A 12 6.45 -18.88 2.27
CA LEU A 12 7.54 -19.52 1.54
C LEU A 12 8.45 -18.49 0.89
N GLY A 13 7.88 -17.46 0.26
CA GLY A 13 8.63 -16.34 -0.31
C GLY A 13 9.43 -15.58 0.74
N GLU A 14 8.87 -15.35 1.92
CA GLU A 14 9.56 -14.62 3.01
C GLU A 14 10.65 -15.44 3.69
N ARG A 15 10.45 -16.76 3.86
CA ARG A 15 11.25 -17.57 4.79
C ARG A 15 12.13 -18.61 4.12
N ARG A 16 11.82 -19.03 2.89
CA ARG A 16 12.49 -20.17 2.22
C ARG A 16 13.08 -19.80 0.87
N PHE A 17 12.36 -19.02 0.08
CA PHE A 17 12.71 -18.59 -1.28
C PHE A 17 12.80 -17.05 -1.33
N SER A 18 13.54 -16.48 -0.38
CA SER A 18 13.58 -15.05 -0.17
C SER A 18 14.54 -14.31 -1.09
N LYS A 19 14.18 -13.06 -1.36
CA LYS A 19 15.08 -12.09 -2.00
C LYS A 19 16.27 -11.80 -1.07
N PRO A 20 17.48 -11.53 -1.61
CA PRO A 20 17.81 -11.46 -3.03
C PRO A 20 18.26 -12.81 -3.63
N GLU A 21 18.17 -13.90 -2.86
CA GLU A 21 18.74 -15.19 -3.26
C GLU A 21 17.91 -15.89 -4.33
N TYR A 22 16.60 -15.73 -4.28
CA TYR A 22 15.65 -16.33 -5.19
C TYR A 22 14.75 -15.27 -5.85
N LEU A 23 14.39 -15.53 -7.11
CA LEU A 23 13.15 -15.05 -7.69
C LEU A 23 12.04 -16.02 -7.24
N TRP A 24 10.96 -15.51 -6.65
CA TRP A 24 9.79 -16.29 -6.23
C TRP A 24 8.54 -15.72 -6.89
N ILE A 25 7.83 -16.56 -7.65
CA ILE A 25 6.62 -16.18 -8.39
C ILE A 25 5.55 -17.27 -8.28
N GLY A 26 4.29 -16.87 -8.33
CA GLY A 26 3.14 -17.77 -8.18
C GLY A 26 2.38 -17.99 -9.49
N GLN A 27 1.55 -19.03 -9.51
CA GLN A 27 0.58 -19.30 -10.58
C GLN A 27 1.22 -19.33 -11.98
N VAL A 28 2.32 -20.07 -12.10
CA VAL A 28 3.12 -20.13 -13.34
C VAL A 28 2.55 -21.21 -14.27
N ALA A 29 1.98 -20.79 -15.40
CA ALA A 29 1.50 -21.71 -16.42
C ALA A 29 2.62 -22.46 -17.15
N ASN A 30 2.31 -23.65 -17.66
CA ASN A 30 3.23 -24.50 -18.42
C ASN A 30 3.63 -23.91 -19.80
N SER A 31 2.83 -23.00 -20.35
CA SER A 31 3.13 -22.27 -21.59
C SER A 31 2.27 -21.00 -21.64
N THR A 32 2.29 -20.28 -22.77
CA THR A 32 1.47 -19.08 -23.02
C THR A 32 0.35 -19.37 -24.02
N GLY A 33 -0.71 -18.54 -24.02
CA GLY A 33 -1.81 -18.61 -24.99
C GLY A 33 -2.60 -19.91 -24.88
N PHE A 34 -3.04 -20.48 -26.01
CA PHE A 34 -3.78 -21.74 -26.06
C PHE A 34 -2.99 -22.96 -25.51
N GLY A 35 -1.67 -22.83 -25.33
CA GLY A 35 -0.82 -23.86 -24.72
C GLY A 35 -0.82 -23.85 -23.19
N ALA A 36 -1.46 -22.85 -22.54
CA ALA A 36 -1.55 -22.75 -21.09
C ALA A 36 -2.72 -23.60 -20.56
N TYR A 37 -2.43 -24.75 -19.96
CA TYR A 37 -3.46 -25.66 -19.44
C TYR A 37 -3.14 -26.25 -18.06
N ARG A 38 -1.93 -26.02 -17.53
CA ARG A 38 -1.52 -26.36 -16.17
C ARG A 38 -0.76 -25.21 -15.54
N TYR A 39 -0.89 -25.08 -14.23
CA TYR A 39 -0.26 -24.05 -13.43
C TYR A 39 0.52 -24.70 -12.30
N ILE A 40 1.66 -24.12 -11.97
CA ILE A 40 2.48 -24.43 -10.80
C ILE A 40 2.17 -23.37 -9.76
N ASP A 41 1.84 -23.79 -8.54
CA ASP A 41 1.47 -22.86 -7.47
C ASP A 41 2.58 -21.87 -7.15
N GLY A 42 3.82 -22.34 -7.09
CA GLY A 42 4.99 -21.49 -6.89
C GLY A 42 6.25 -21.99 -7.60
N VAL A 43 7.01 -21.05 -8.14
CA VAL A 43 8.30 -21.30 -8.80
C VAL A 43 9.36 -20.43 -8.16
N ALA A 44 10.46 -21.04 -7.72
CA ALA A 44 11.64 -20.35 -7.23
C ALA A 44 12.83 -20.58 -8.18
N LEU A 45 13.53 -19.53 -8.58
CA LEU A 45 14.79 -19.63 -9.30
C LEU A 45 15.92 -19.09 -8.42
N SER A 46 16.91 -19.94 -8.10
CA SER A 46 18.16 -19.48 -7.46
C SER A 46 18.92 -18.56 -8.42
N LEU A 47 19.34 -17.40 -7.91
CA LEU A 47 19.96 -16.33 -8.74
C LEU A 47 21.48 -16.25 -8.58
N TRP A 48 22.08 -17.11 -7.77
CA TRP A 48 23.50 -17.03 -7.41
C TRP A 48 24.27 -18.24 -7.96
N PRO A 49 25.16 -18.05 -8.96
CA PRO A 49 25.89 -19.15 -9.59
C PRO A 49 26.69 -20.01 -8.62
N SER A 50 27.24 -19.40 -7.56
CA SER A 50 28.01 -20.11 -6.52
C SER A 50 27.20 -21.17 -5.76
N ARG A 51 25.88 -21.15 -5.86
CA ARG A 51 24.95 -22.11 -5.23
C ARG A 51 24.18 -22.95 -6.24
N GLY A 52 24.54 -22.83 -7.52
CA GLY A 52 23.80 -23.39 -8.65
C GLY A 52 22.57 -22.55 -9.02
N ILE A 53 22.29 -22.51 -10.32
CA ILE A 53 21.07 -21.89 -10.87
C ILE A 53 20.01 -22.97 -10.97
N HIS A 54 19.33 -23.21 -9.84
CA HIS A 54 18.34 -24.25 -9.70
C HIS A 54 16.92 -23.69 -9.74
N LEU A 55 16.07 -24.37 -10.50
CA LEU A 55 14.64 -24.16 -10.55
C LEU A 55 13.95 -25.06 -9.54
N HIS A 56 13.20 -24.47 -8.62
CA HIS A 56 12.35 -25.17 -7.67
C HIS A 56 10.89 -24.98 -8.08
N THR A 57 10.13 -26.06 -8.06
CA THR A 57 8.67 -26.01 -8.20
C THR A 57 8.03 -26.44 -6.90
N VAL A 58 7.01 -25.70 -6.46
CA VAL A 58 6.29 -25.95 -5.23
C VAL A 58 4.82 -26.10 -5.55
N GLU A 59 4.27 -27.22 -5.12
CA GLU A 59 2.83 -27.45 -5.08
C GLU A 59 2.31 -27.18 -3.67
N ILE A 60 1.25 -26.39 -3.51
CA ILE A 60 0.70 -26.00 -2.21
C ILE A 60 -0.59 -26.78 -1.96
N LYS A 61 -0.68 -27.47 -0.81
CA LYS A 61 -1.88 -28.20 -0.42
C LYS A 61 -2.30 -27.86 1.00
N VAL A 62 -3.52 -27.34 1.14
CA VAL A 62 -4.12 -26.95 2.43
C VAL A 62 -5.19 -27.91 2.92
N ASP A 63 -5.70 -28.80 2.04
CA ASP A 63 -6.66 -29.85 2.38
C ASP A 63 -6.24 -31.20 1.77
N ARG A 64 -6.49 -32.29 2.52
CA ARG A 64 -6.19 -33.65 2.06
C ARG A 64 -6.99 -34.07 0.84
N ARG A 65 -8.27 -33.68 0.74
CA ARG A 65 -9.14 -34.09 -0.36
C ARG A 65 -8.56 -33.63 -1.69
N ASP A 66 -7.91 -32.47 -1.72
CA ASP A 66 -7.23 -31.97 -2.91
C ASP A 66 -6.04 -32.86 -3.29
N TRP A 67 -5.23 -33.26 -2.31
CA TRP A 67 -4.13 -34.20 -2.52
C TRP A 67 -4.60 -35.58 -3.00
N LEU A 68 -5.67 -36.14 -2.43
CA LEU A 68 -6.22 -37.43 -2.86
C LEU A 68 -6.73 -37.43 -4.31
N LYS A 69 -7.39 -36.34 -4.72
CA LYS A 69 -7.87 -36.18 -6.10
C LYS A 69 -6.70 -36.11 -7.10
N GLU A 70 -5.60 -35.48 -6.71
CA GLU A 70 -4.44 -35.32 -7.59
C GLU A 70 -3.53 -36.53 -7.63
N LYS A 71 -3.40 -37.27 -6.53
CA LYS A 71 -2.70 -38.57 -6.50
C LYS A 71 -3.26 -39.55 -7.55
N ALA A 72 -4.56 -39.44 -7.85
CA ALA A 72 -5.21 -40.23 -8.90
C ALA A 72 -4.84 -39.77 -10.33
N THR A 73 -4.05 -38.71 -10.52
CA THR A 73 -3.63 -38.20 -11.84
C THR A 73 -2.14 -37.84 -11.87
N PRO A 74 -1.23 -38.83 -11.93
CA PRO A 74 0.22 -38.61 -11.87
C PRO A 74 0.76 -37.71 -13.00
N GLU A 75 0.14 -37.75 -14.17
CA GLU A 75 0.52 -36.94 -15.34
C GLU A 75 0.53 -35.43 -15.04
N LYS A 76 -0.30 -34.96 -14.09
CA LYS A 76 -0.30 -33.55 -13.67
C LYS A 76 1.03 -33.16 -13.04
N ALA A 77 1.55 -34.02 -12.17
CA ALA A 77 2.81 -33.78 -11.48
C ALA A 77 4.00 -33.86 -12.45
N GLU A 78 3.99 -34.80 -13.39
CA GLU A 78 5.07 -35.03 -14.35
C GLU A 78 5.30 -33.84 -15.30
N VAL A 79 4.23 -33.23 -15.80
CA VAL A 79 4.33 -32.07 -16.70
C VAL A 79 4.96 -30.85 -16.00
N LEU A 80 4.73 -30.71 -14.69
CA LEU A 80 5.31 -29.63 -13.89
C LEU A 80 6.72 -29.98 -13.41
N ALA A 81 6.99 -31.26 -13.15
CA ALA A 81 8.25 -31.81 -12.67
C ALA A 81 9.39 -31.71 -13.68
N LYS A 82 9.11 -31.89 -14.97
CA LYS A 82 10.13 -32.10 -16.01
C LYS A 82 11.17 -30.98 -16.14
N TRP A 83 10.86 -29.77 -15.66
CA TRP A 83 11.74 -28.61 -15.71
C TRP A 83 12.41 -28.28 -14.38
N ALA A 84 11.96 -28.89 -13.28
CA ALA A 84 12.40 -28.59 -11.93
C ALA A 84 13.67 -29.35 -11.58
N HIS A 85 14.64 -28.66 -10.99
CA HIS A 85 15.78 -29.27 -10.31
C HIS A 85 15.37 -29.84 -8.94
N PHE A 86 14.40 -29.19 -8.30
CA PHE A 86 13.86 -29.62 -7.02
C PHE A 86 12.35 -29.49 -7.00
N MET A 87 11.69 -30.54 -6.53
CA MET A 87 10.24 -30.54 -6.34
C MET A 87 9.88 -30.50 -4.88
N TRP A 88 8.92 -29.66 -4.53
CA TRP A 88 8.42 -29.53 -3.18
C TRP A 88 6.90 -29.67 -3.15
N ILE A 89 6.39 -30.30 -2.11
CA ILE A 89 5.04 -30.10 -1.64
C ILE A 89 5.08 -29.24 -0.37
N ALA A 90 4.28 -28.20 -0.33
CA ALA A 90 4.12 -27.35 0.84
C ALA A 90 2.74 -27.54 1.45
N ILE A 91 2.68 -27.76 2.76
CA ILE A 91 1.43 -28.08 3.45
C ILE A 91 1.15 -27.19 4.65
N ASP A 92 -0.14 -27.08 4.97
CA ASP A 92 -0.60 -26.58 6.26
C ASP A 92 -0.47 -27.67 7.33
N GLY A 93 0.52 -27.53 8.21
CA GLY A 93 0.72 -28.41 9.37
C GLY A 93 -0.14 -28.05 10.58
N THR A 94 -0.97 -27.02 10.49
CA THR A 94 -1.94 -26.59 11.53
C THR A 94 -3.37 -27.00 11.23
N ALA A 95 -3.64 -27.51 10.01
CA ALA A 95 -4.94 -27.98 9.61
C ALA A 95 -5.47 -29.09 10.54
N ARG A 96 -6.77 -29.05 10.87
CA ARG A 96 -7.45 -30.06 11.72
C ARG A 96 -7.31 -31.50 11.19
N ARG A 97 -7.11 -31.63 9.89
CA ARG A 97 -6.68 -32.86 9.22
C ARG A 97 -5.43 -32.50 8.41
N PRO A 98 -4.22 -32.65 8.97
CA PRO A 98 -3.00 -32.27 8.26
C PRO A 98 -2.92 -33.02 6.93
N VAL A 99 -2.42 -32.33 5.91
CA VAL A 99 -2.42 -32.77 4.51
C VAL A 99 -1.40 -33.90 4.24
N LEU A 100 -0.55 -34.23 5.21
CA LEU A 100 0.35 -35.39 5.23
C LEU A 100 -0.03 -36.25 6.45
N PHE A 101 -0.64 -37.44 6.39
CA PHE A 101 -0.45 -38.64 5.55
C PHE A 101 0.98 -39.16 5.54
N GLU A 102 1.08 -40.46 5.86
CA GLU A 102 2.24 -41.33 5.71
C GLU A 102 3.18 -40.83 4.60
N PHE A 103 4.42 -40.52 4.96
CA PHE A 103 5.47 -39.96 4.09
C PHE A 103 5.62 -40.71 2.75
N GLU A 104 5.18 -41.95 2.74
CA GLU A 104 5.14 -42.94 1.67
C GLU A 104 4.26 -42.52 0.49
N GLU A 105 3.31 -41.59 0.66
CA GLU A 105 2.43 -41.17 -0.44
C GLU A 105 3.02 -40.12 -1.38
N VAL A 106 3.99 -39.35 -0.91
CA VAL A 106 4.66 -38.31 -1.70
C VAL A 106 5.92 -38.93 -2.30
N PRO A 107 6.18 -38.79 -3.62
CA PRO A 107 7.37 -39.36 -4.26
C PRO A 107 8.65 -39.09 -3.46
N THR A 108 9.48 -40.10 -3.27
CA THR A 108 10.62 -40.05 -2.33
C THR A 108 11.66 -38.98 -2.69
N ASN A 109 11.77 -38.64 -3.96
CA ASN A 109 12.63 -37.57 -4.47
C ASN A 109 12.09 -36.15 -4.22
N TRP A 110 10.83 -36.00 -3.79
CA TRP A 110 10.23 -34.71 -3.49
C TRP A 110 10.51 -34.28 -2.05
N GLY A 111 10.76 -32.98 -1.87
CA GLY A 111 10.85 -32.36 -0.58
C GLY A 111 9.47 -32.03 -0.02
N ILE A 112 9.40 -31.93 1.31
CA ILE A 112 8.19 -31.58 2.05
C ILE A 112 8.49 -30.37 2.92
N LEU A 113 7.75 -29.29 2.66
CA LEU A 113 7.72 -28.08 3.48
C LEU A 113 6.42 -28.08 4.29
N GLU A 114 6.52 -27.84 5.59
CA GLU A 114 5.37 -27.77 6.49
C GLU A 114 5.34 -26.38 7.11
N VAL A 115 4.22 -25.68 6.92
CA VAL A 115 3.95 -24.42 7.60
C VAL A 115 3.22 -24.73 8.90
N VAL A 116 3.82 -24.34 10.03
CA VAL A 116 3.23 -24.52 11.36
C VAL A 116 3.21 -23.22 12.13
N GLU A 117 2.38 -23.16 13.17
CA GLU A 117 2.43 -22.10 14.16
C GLU A 117 3.30 -22.54 15.35
N GLN A 118 4.31 -21.75 15.70
CA GLN A 118 5.15 -21.99 16.87
C GLN A 118 5.31 -20.69 17.65
N LYS A 119 4.92 -20.71 18.94
CA LYS A 119 4.91 -19.53 19.82
C LYS A 119 4.13 -18.35 19.22
N GLY A 120 2.97 -18.63 18.62
CA GLY A 120 2.09 -17.63 17.99
C GLY A 120 2.63 -17.01 16.71
N LYS A 121 3.66 -17.62 16.08
CA LYS A 121 4.24 -17.13 14.82
C LYS A 121 4.25 -18.24 13.77
N PRO A 122 3.94 -17.94 12.49
CA PRO A 122 4.11 -18.89 11.41
C PRO A 122 5.58 -19.16 11.15
N ILE A 123 5.92 -20.43 10.97
CA ILE A 123 7.27 -20.88 10.59
C ILE A 123 7.19 -21.95 9.50
N VAL A 124 8.20 -21.99 8.63
CA VAL A 124 8.34 -22.99 7.57
C VAL A 124 9.37 -24.02 8.01
N LYS A 125 8.96 -25.28 8.16
CA LYS A 125 9.84 -26.42 8.49
C LYS A 125 10.08 -27.27 7.25
N THR A 126 11.30 -27.77 7.10
CA THR A 126 11.61 -28.81 6.11
C THR A 126 11.45 -30.18 6.78
N LYS A 127 10.44 -30.96 6.39
CA LYS A 127 10.22 -32.33 6.88
C LYS A 127 11.02 -33.36 6.11
N ARG A 128 11.13 -33.16 4.79
CA ARG A 128 11.94 -33.97 3.89
C ARG A 128 12.63 -33.03 2.91
N LYS A 129 13.93 -33.23 2.68
CA LYS A 129 14.66 -32.47 1.66
C LYS A 129 14.31 -33.00 0.28
N ALA A 130 14.16 -32.11 -0.69
CA ALA A 130 14.05 -32.50 -2.08
C ALA A 130 15.41 -33.01 -2.60
N THR A 131 15.38 -34.01 -3.46
CA THR A 131 16.57 -34.49 -4.17
C THR A 131 16.80 -33.62 -5.41
N LEU A 132 18.07 -33.36 -5.73
CA LEU A 132 18.45 -32.67 -6.97
C LEU A 132 18.20 -33.60 -8.16
N LEU A 133 17.47 -33.09 -9.16
CA LEU A 133 17.16 -33.77 -10.41
C LEU A 133 17.83 -33.07 -11.58
N GLU A 134 18.06 -33.82 -12.67
CA GLU A 134 18.51 -33.29 -13.96
C GLU A 134 17.28 -33.06 -14.87
N PRO A 135 16.86 -31.80 -15.08
CA PRO A 135 15.66 -31.51 -15.86
C PRO A 135 15.89 -31.55 -17.37
N ALA A 136 14.83 -31.79 -18.15
CA ALA A 136 14.89 -31.82 -19.62
C ALA A 136 15.11 -30.44 -20.29
N GLY A 137 15.34 -29.38 -19.49
CA GLY A 137 15.42 -27.99 -19.95
C GLY A 137 14.04 -27.34 -20.16
N PRO A 138 13.85 -26.07 -19.75
CA PRO A 138 12.57 -25.38 -19.91
C PRO A 138 12.28 -25.07 -21.39
N THR A 139 11.01 -25.10 -21.75
CA THR A 139 10.57 -24.59 -23.07
C THR A 139 10.51 -23.06 -23.07
N TRP A 140 10.65 -22.43 -24.24
CA TRP A 140 10.51 -20.97 -24.35
C TRP A 140 9.12 -20.47 -23.94
N GLY A 141 8.06 -21.26 -24.15
CA GLY A 141 6.72 -20.93 -23.66
C GLY A 141 6.65 -20.85 -22.14
N PHE A 142 7.30 -21.79 -21.44
CA PHE A 142 7.42 -21.74 -19.98
C PHE A 142 8.25 -20.54 -19.51
N VAL A 143 9.40 -20.29 -20.15
CA VAL A 143 10.25 -19.11 -19.85
C VAL A 143 9.47 -17.81 -20.02
N ALA A 144 8.69 -17.68 -21.10
CA ALA A 144 7.85 -16.51 -21.34
C ALA A 144 6.81 -16.30 -20.23
N THR A 145 6.20 -17.37 -19.72
CA THR A 145 5.28 -17.27 -18.58
C THR A 145 5.98 -16.84 -17.30
N VAL A 146 7.18 -17.36 -17.02
CA VAL A 146 7.99 -16.92 -15.87
C VAL A 146 8.30 -15.43 -15.96
N MET A 147 8.77 -14.96 -17.11
CA MET A 147 9.09 -13.55 -17.34
C MET A 147 7.86 -12.64 -17.19
N ARG A 148 6.71 -13.02 -17.76
CA ARG A 148 5.46 -12.25 -17.62
C ARG A 148 4.97 -12.15 -16.17
N ASN A 149 5.14 -13.21 -15.38
CA ASN A 149 4.73 -13.17 -13.97
C ASN A 149 5.70 -12.33 -13.12
N ALA A 150 7.00 -12.39 -13.42
CA ALA A 150 7.97 -11.53 -12.75
C ALA A 150 7.69 -10.04 -13.03
N ASP A 151 7.39 -9.70 -14.29
CA ASP A 151 7.03 -8.35 -14.72
C ASP A 151 5.78 -7.82 -13.99
N ARG A 152 4.70 -8.62 -13.96
CA ARG A 152 3.48 -8.28 -13.20
C ARG A 152 3.71 -8.11 -11.70
N ALA A 153 4.56 -8.95 -11.11
CA ALA A 153 4.88 -8.85 -9.69
C ALA A 153 5.63 -7.55 -9.36
N ASP A 154 6.46 -7.08 -10.29
CA ASP A 154 7.15 -5.80 -10.18
C ASP A 154 6.18 -4.62 -10.42
N GLU A 155 5.28 -4.69 -11.40
CA GLU A 155 4.21 -3.70 -11.61
C GLU A 155 3.35 -3.52 -10.35
N ALA A 156 2.79 -4.61 -9.82
CA ALA A 156 1.94 -4.56 -8.62
C ALA A 156 2.69 -3.99 -7.40
N ARG A 157 4.00 -4.27 -7.30
CA ARG A 157 4.85 -3.70 -6.25
C ARG A 157 5.07 -2.21 -6.43
N ILE A 158 5.29 -1.75 -7.67
CA ILE A 158 5.44 -0.32 -8.00
C ILE A 158 4.14 0.43 -7.68
N ASP A 159 3.00 -0.11 -8.07
CA ASP A 159 1.69 0.48 -7.80
C ASP A 159 1.42 0.60 -6.30
N ALA A 160 1.65 -0.47 -5.53
CA ALA A 160 1.50 -0.44 -4.08
C ALA A 160 2.43 0.60 -3.40
N LEU A 161 3.66 0.75 -3.90
CA LEU A 161 4.60 1.78 -3.41
C LEU A 161 4.14 3.20 -3.80
N ALA A 162 3.53 3.36 -4.97
CA ALA A 162 2.97 4.63 -5.43
C ALA A 162 1.76 5.03 -4.58
N GLU A 163 0.82 4.12 -4.34
CA GLU A 163 -0.35 4.32 -3.47
C GLU A 163 0.08 4.69 -2.04
N ALA A 164 0.99 3.92 -1.43
CA ALA A 164 1.50 4.23 -0.10
C ALA A 164 2.17 5.62 -0.02
N ARG A 165 2.82 6.06 -1.12
CA ARG A 165 3.43 7.39 -1.20
C ARG A 165 2.40 8.50 -1.38
N ILE A 166 1.33 8.25 -2.14
CA ILE A 166 0.19 9.16 -2.27
C ILE A 166 -0.46 9.31 -0.90
N ASP A 167 -0.87 8.22 -0.25
CA ASP A 167 -1.53 8.23 1.06
C ASP A 167 -0.73 9.00 2.11
N LYS A 168 0.58 8.73 2.21
CA LYS A 168 1.45 9.45 3.14
C LYS A 168 1.45 10.96 2.87
N ARG A 169 1.40 11.37 1.60
CA ARG A 169 1.35 12.79 1.21
C ARG A 169 -0.03 13.39 1.46
N THR A 170 -1.10 12.65 1.23
CA THR A 170 -2.48 13.09 1.48
C THR A 170 -2.73 13.28 2.98
N SER A 171 -2.28 12.35 3.83
CA SER A 171 -2.38 12.47 5.29
C SER A 171 -1.56 13.63 5.84
N ALA A 172 -0.31 13.81 5.38
CA ALA A 172 0.53 14.93 5.78
C ALA A 172 -0.07 16.29 5.35
N ASN A 173 -0.65 16.35 4.14
CA ASN A 173 -1.33 17.54 3.66
C ASN A 173 -2.60 17.82 4.47
N ALA A 174 -3.42 16.80 4.79
CA ALA A 174 -4.69 16.99 5.51
C ALA A 174 -4.49 17.64 6.89
N GLU A 175 -3.43 17.27 7.60
CA GLU A 175 -3.06 17.87 8.88
C GLU A 175 -2.61 19.33 8.71
N SER A 176 -1.76 19.61 7.71
CA SER A 176 -1.32 20.97 7.38
C SER A 176 -2.49 21.88 6.97
N TRP A 177 -3.42 21.39 6.16
CA TRP A 177 -4.65 22.10 5.77
C TRP A 177 -5.58 22.35 6.95
N ARG A 178 -5.60 21.46 7.95
CA ARG A 178 -6.41 21.67 9.15
C ARG A 178 -5.83 22.79 10.01
N THR A 179 -4.52 22.75 10.26
CA THR A 179 -3.82 23.80 11.02
C THR A 179 -3.95 25.16 10.34
N GLY A 180 -3.72 25.23 9.03
CA GLY A 180 -3.86 26.49 8.28
C GLY A 180 -5.30 27.03 8.29
N ARG A 181 -6.32 26.16 8.23
CA ARG A 181 -7.73 26.60 8.36
C ARG A 181 -8.04 27.15 9.75
N ASP A 182 -7.53 26.52 10.80
CA ASP A 182 -7.76 26.97 12.18
C ASP A 182 -7.07 28.30 12.47
N GLU A 183 -5.86 28.52 11.93
CA GLU A 183 -5.15 29.80 11.98
C GLU A 183 -5.91 30.89 11.24
N LEU A 184 -6.31 30.65 9.99
CA LEU A 184 -7.08 31.61 9.19
C LEU A 184 -8.40 31.98 9.86
N ARG A 185 -9.05 31.01 10.51
CA ARG A 185 -10.29 31.22 11.24
C ARG A 185 -10.09 32.11 12.47
N LYS A 186 -9.01 31.91 13.23
CA LYS A 186 -8.64 32.77 14.35
C LYS A 186 -8.35 34.20 13.89
N GLU A 187 -7.55 34.36 12.83
CA GLU A 187 -7.24 35.68 12.27
C GLU A 187 -8.50 36.41 11.79
N LEU A 188 -9.43 35.70 11.15
CA LEU A 188 -10.69 36.26 10.70
C LEU A 188 -11.57 36.71 11.88
N ASP A 189 -11.63 35.92 12.95
CA ASP A 189 -12.40 36.28 14.15
C ASP A 189 -11.78 37.48 14.88
N ASP A 190 -10.45 37.53 15.00
CA ASP A 190 -9.73 38.68 15.55
C ASP A 190 -9.94 39.95 14.70
N PHE A 191 -9.87 39.82 13.38
CA PHE A 191 -10.17 40.92 12.46
C PHE A 191 -11.60 41.42 12.63
N ARG A 192 -12.59 40.51 12.66
CA ARG A 192 -14.00 40.86 12.93
C ARG A 192 -14.19 41.53 14.28
N GLN A 193 -13.49 41.10 15.32
CA GLN A 193 -13.54 41.77 16.62
C GLN A 193 -12.97 43.19 16.57
N ARG A 194 -11.85 43.41 15.86
CA ARG A 194 -11.27 44.74 15.68
C ARG A 194 -12.22 45.67 14.93
N VAL A 195 -12.81 45.20 13.84
CA VAL A 195 -13.83 45.95 13.07
C VAL A 195 -15.01 46.30 13.97
N ARG A 196 -15.60 45.33 14.69
CA ARG A 196 -16.73 45.60 15.61
C ARG A 196 -16.40 46.60 16.71
N LYS A 197 -15.17 46.57 17.25
CA LYS A 197 -14.72 47.55 18.25
C LYS A 197 -14.65 48.95 17.64
N PHE A 198 -14.13 49.07 16.42
CA PHE A 198 -14.07 50.34 15.69
C PHE A 198 -15.47 50.88 15.39
N GLU A 199 -16.37 50.04 14.87
CA GLU A 199 -17.76 50.42 14.56
C GLU A 199 -18.49 50.93 15.80
N ARG A 200 -18.39 50.22 16.93
CA ARG A 200 -19.01 50.65 18.19
C ARG A 200 -18.47 51.96 18.72
N ALA A 201 -17.16 52.20 18.59
CA ALA A 201 -16.52 53.40 19.09
C ALA A 201 -16.77 54.62 18.19
N SER A 202 -16.85 54.41 16.87
CA SER A 202 -17.03 55.47 15.87
C SER A 202 -18.50 55.77 15.53
N GLY A 203 -19.41 54.84 15.83
CA GLY A 203 -20.80 54.90 15.38
C GLY A 203 -21.01 54.53 13.91
N LEU A 204 -19.94 54.19 13.18
CA LEU A 204 -19.99 53.79 11.77
C LEU A 204 -20.29 52.29 11.65
N GLN A 205 -20.93 51.89 10.55
CA GLN A 205 -21.07 50.48 10.14
C GLN A 205 -20.24 50.26 8.88
N ILE A 206 -19.35 49.27 8.89
CA ILE A 206 -18.51 48.88 7.76
C ILE A 206 -19.15 47.68 7.08
N GLU A 207 -19.86 47.95 6.00
CA GLU A 207 -20.49 46.96 5.14
C GLU A 207 -19.69 46.75 3.85
N TYR A 208 -20.07 45.76 3.05
CA TYR A 208 -19.38 45.40 1.81
C TYR A 208 -19.27 46.56 0.80
N ALA A 209 -20.27 47.44 0.76
CA ALA A 209 -20.32 48.59 -0.13
C ALA A 209 -19.77 49.89 0.50
N THR A 210 -19.28 49.84 1.73
CA THR A 210 -18.74 51.01 2.42
C THR A 210 -17.40 51.40 1.83
N ASP A 211 -17.26 52.67 1.41
CA ASP A 211 -15.97 53.22 0.99
C ASP A 211 -15.07 53.47 2.22
N THR A 212 -14.39 52.42 2.64
CA THR A 212 -13.49 52.44 3.79
C THR A 212 -12.28 53.37 3.60
N ALA A 213 -11.91 53.72 2.35
CA ALA A 213 -10.80 54.61 2.06
C ALA A 213 -11.16 56.08 2.31
N GLU A 214 -12.39 56.48 1.95
CA GLU A 214 -12.94 57.80 2.28
C GLU A 214 -13.04 57.99 3.80
N ILE A 215 -13.61 57.00 4.51
CA ILE A 215 -13.69 57.00 5.98
C ILE A 215 -12.30 57.11 6.62
N GLY A 216 -11.33 56.33 6.14
CA GLY A 216 -9.96 56.38 6.64
C GLY A 216 -9.29 57.74 6.42
N THR A 217 -9.63 58.42 5.32
CA THR A 217 -9.15 59.79 5.04
C THR A 217 -9.74 60.80 6.00
N ALA A 218 -11.05 60.76 6.25
CA ALA A 218 -11.72 61.62 7.22
C ALA A 218 -11.18 61.44 8.65
N VAL A 219 -10.98 60.19 9.11
CA VAL A 219 -10.40 59.90 10.43
C VAL A 219 -8.99 60.46 10.55
N ARG A 220 -8.16 60.31 9.51
CA ARG A 220 -6.79 60.86 9.49
C ARG A 220 -6.80 62.37 9.65
N GLU A 221 -7.65 63.07 8.89
CA GLU A 221 -7.79 64.54 8.94
C GLU A 221 -8.20 65.00 10.35
N LEU A 222 -9.19 64.33 10.94
CA LEU A 222 -9.69 64.60 12.29
C LEU A 222 -8.58 64.45 13.36
N LEU A 223 -7.84 63.35 13.32
CA LEU A 223 -6.73 63.08 14.25
C LEU A 223 -5.56 64.05 14.07
N SER A 224 -5.38 64.59 12.86
CA SER A 224 -4.39 65.64 12.60
C SER A 224 -4.85 67.05 13.00
N ALA A 225 -6.16 67.29 13.08
CA ALA A 225 -6.75 68.56 13.52
C ALA A 225 -6.71 68.70 15.06
N ASP A 226 -7.00 67.62 15.80
CA ASP A 226 -7.01 67.57 17.28
C ASP A 226 -5.62 67.81 17.93
N ARG A 227 -4.56 67.84 17.12
CA ARG A 227 -3.22 68.29 17.53
C ARG A 227 -3.03 69.81 17.50
N ARG A 228 -4.08 70.59 17.19
CA ARG A 228 -4.08 72.07 17.23
C ARG A 228 -5.15 72.55 18.23
N PRO A 229 -4.83 73.48 19.15
CA PRO A 229 -5.82 73.96 20.12
C PRO A 229 -6.98 74.70 19.41
N GLY A 230 -8.22 74.22 19.57
CA GLY A 230 -9.44 74.89 19.11
C GLY A 230 -10.30 74.16 18.05
N SER A 231 -9.92 72.96 17.60
CA SER A 231 -10.55 72.27 16.44
C SER A 231 -11.84 71.51 16.72
N ILE A 232 -12.19 71.22 17.97
CA ILE A 232 -13.36 70.38 18.32
C ILE A 232 -14.68 71.02 17.85
N THR A 233 -14.78 72.36 17.92
CA THR A 233 -16.00 73.10 17.55
C THR A 233 -16.25 73.13 16.04
N GLU A 234 -15.22 73.00 15.22
CA GLU A 234 -15.35 72.93 13.76
C GLU A 234 -15.76 71.53 13.30
N LEU A 235 -15.30 70.50 14.00
CA LEU A 235 -15.67 69.11 13.76
C LEU A 235 -17.13 68.82 14.14
N GLU A 236 -17.61 69.41 15.25
CA GLU A 236 -19.03 69.35 15.64
C GLU A 236 -19.96 69.98 14.58
N ARG A 237 -19.51 71.02 13.87
CA ARG A 237 -20.27 71.59 12.74
C ARG A 237 -20.30 70.67 11.53
N ALA A 238 -19.17 70.06 11.18
CA ALA A 238 -19.07 69.16 10.03
C ALA A 238 -19.92 67.89 10.21
N LEU A 239 -19.94 67.33 11.42
CA LEU A 239 -20.73 66.13 11.75
C LEU A 239 -22.24 66.41 11.70
N ASN A 240 -22.67 67.58 12.19
CA ASN A 240 -24.07 67.99 12.12
C ASN A 240 -24.55 68.27 10.67
N LEU A 241 -23.65 68.68 9.78
CA LEU A 241 -23.94 68.87 8.35
C LEU A 241 -24.06 67.55 7.58
N ALA A 242 -23.28 66.52 7.96
CA ALA A 242 -23.34 65.20 7.35
C ALA A 242 -24.63 64.44 7.73
N ASN A 243 -25.05 64.52 9.00
CA ASN A 243 -26.29 63.90 9.48
C ASN A 243 -27.57 64.56 8.94
N ALA A 244 -27.48 65.78 8.40
CA ALA A 244 -28.61 66.48 7.78
C ALA A 244 -28.83 66.10 6.30
N ARG A 245 -27.96 65.25 5.73
CA ARG A 245 -28.00 64.85 4.30
C ARG A 245 -28.20 63.34 4.09
N ALA A 246 -28.41 62.57 5.15
CA ALA A 246 -28.92 61.20 5.11
C ALA A 246 -30.42 61.19 5.42
#